data_AF-A0A812XNU9-F1
#
_entry.id   AF-A0A812XNU9-F1
#
_cell.length_a   1.000
_cell.length_b   1.000
_cell.length_c   1.000
_cell.angle_alpha   90.00
_cell.angle_beta   90.00
_cell.angle_gamma   90.00
#
_symmetry.space_group_name_H-M   'P 1'
#
loop_
_entity.id
_entity.type
_entity.pdbx_description
1 polymer ?
#
loop_
_entity_poly.entity_id
_entity_poly.type
_entity_poly.pdbx_seq_one_letter_code
_entity_poly.pdbx_strand_id
1 'polypeptide(L)'
;LICSTGNEFACNLSGARPSTERPCENFENCAFDWACPLGGPSSDMECHEQILLLVGIIVAGLLALWCCCCLAYRFARAFRPIAGQLKLMTPKGEAMKVNFYIVEESEARVDKTRTTQTQDSSANASNAFLGRGWSQASSSRASQKEGKSHVVWDVDVEKAKTMEFHEGKMTKLQKLAGANASQQEVLQRLPEALDVAQQDEYRTKQILREQEEEAIRRAETTADTEEERPVAKIMSVKSGISASQMEAALGIGPYVKEERVEYWSATHCKWLAAFAEAHGPHPSTGSICYEIKLAGSTQRRLHVPLENLRSPILMGEPVSAWSSKDRRWHLGEAGRAVTAVAYKVITANLAKKDPVFDNLQPHFVWRRFEEGMPVEVYRNPTLGWVSARVVRD
;
A
#
# COMPACT_ATOMS: atom_id res chain seq x y z
N LEU A 1 48.44 9.28 -34.55
CA LEU A 1 48.70 8.37 -33.40
C LEU A 1 50.19 8.07 -33.39
N ILE A 2 50.87 8.53 -32.35
CA ILE A 2 52.31 8.34 -32.14
C ILE A 2 52.47 6.99 -31.44
N CYS A 3 53.13 6.05 -32.09
CA CYS A 3 53.49 4.77 -31.47
C CYS A 3 54.59 5.04 -30.44
N SER A 4 54.27 4.84 -29.16
CA SER A 4 55.26 4.87 -28.09
C SER A 4 56.05 3.55 -28.12
N THR A 5 57.33 3.68 -28.48
CA THR A 5 58.49 2.83 -28.17
C THR A 5 58.23 1.37 -27.79
N GLY A 6 58.72 0.44 -28.61
CA GLY A 6 58.98 -0.94 -28.16
C GLY A 6 58.85 -2.06 -29.18
N ASN A 7 58.49 -1.81 -30.44
CA ASN A 7 58.32 -2.89 -31.42
C ASN A 7 58.60 -2.45 -32.88
N GLU A 8 59.80 -1.90 -33.12
CA GLU A 8 60.23 -1.47 -34.46
C GLU A 8 60.35 -2.61 -35.47
N PHE A 9 60.41 -3.87 -35.02
CA PHE A 9 60.43 -5.03 -35.91
C PHE A 9 59.04 -5.50 -36.39
N ALA A 10 57.95 -5.04 -35.78
CA ALA A 10 56.59 -5.44 -36.19
C ALA A 10 56.01 -4.60 -37.34
N CYS A 11 56.54 -3.39 -37.60
CA CYS A 11 56.01 -2.48 -38.61
C CYS A 11 56.72 -2.54 -39.98
N ASN A 12 57.72 -3.42 -40.16
CA ASN A 12 58.44 -3.55 -41.44
C ASN A 12 58.01 -4.75 -42.30
N LEU A 13 56.86 -5.36 -42.00
CA LEU A 13 56.25 -6.38 -42.86
C LEU A 13 55.30 -5.76 -43.89
N SER A 14 55.74 -4.66 -44.51
CA SER A 14 55.19 -4.14 -45.77
C SER A 14 55.68 -4.98 -46.96
N GLY A 15 55.53 -6.31 -46.87
CA GLY A 15 55.65 -7.18 -48.03
C GLY A 15 54.48 -6.92 -48.97
N ALA A 16 54.71 -7.04 -50.28
CA ALA A 16 53.63 -7.00 -51.26
C ALA A 16 52.52 -8.00 -50.84
N ARG A 17 51.27 -7.50 -50.80
CA ARG A 17 50.10 -8.29 -50.42
C ARG A 17 50.12 -9.60 -51.23
N PRO A 18 50.11 -10.79 -50.60
CA PRO A 18 50.20 -12.03 -51.34
C PRO A 18 49.02 -12.13 -52.30
N SER A 19 49.31 -12.20 -53.61
CA SER A 19 48.33 -12.23 -54.70
C SER A 19 47.81 -13.64 -55.00
N THR A 20 47.98 -14.60 -54.09
CA THR A 20 47.72 -16.01 -54.39
C THR A 20 47.04 -16.74 -53.24
N GLU A 21 46.04 -17.53 -53.62
CA GLU A 21 45.19 -18.46 -52.86
C GLU A 21 46.00 -19.58 -52.18
N ARG A 22 47.02 -19.26 -51.38
CA ARG A 22 47.71 -20.29 -50.61
C ARG A 22 47.00 -20.50 -49.27
N PRO A 23 46.60 -21.75 -48.93
CA PRO A 23 46.04 -22.06 -47.63
C PRO A 23 47.07 -21.74 -46.55
N CYS A 24 46.63 -21.04 -45.50
CA CYS A 24 47.49 -20.72 -44.37
C CYS A 24 47.80 -22.01 -43.59
N GLU A 25 49.03 -22.54 -43.73
CA GLU A 25 49.45 -23.76 -43.02
C GLU A 25 49.80 -23.53 -41.54
N ASN A 26 49.92 -22.27 -41.09
CA ASN A 26 50.22 -21.92 -39.69
C ASN A 26 49.28 -20.82 -39.19
N PHE A 27 48.11 -21.21 -38.68
CA PHE A 27 47.13 -20.28 -38.09
C PHE A 27 47.60 -19.62 -36.80
N GLU A 28 48.55 -20.23 -36.08
CA GLU A 28 48.93 -19.80 -34.73
C GLU A 28 49.74 -18.49 -34.68
N ASN A 29 50.36 -18.08 -35.78
CA ASN A 29 51.20 -16.87 -35.84
C ASN A 29 50.54 -15.68 -36.54
N CYS A 30 49.31 -15.84 -37.04
CA CYS A 30 48.53 -14.72 -37.55
C CYS A 30 47.88 -14.01 -36.37
N ALA A 31 48.26 -12.75 -36.11
CA ALA A 31 47.52 -11.90 -35.19
C ALA A 31 46.06 -11.84 -35.68
N PHE A 32 45.16 -12.49 -34.94
CA PHE A 32 43.74 -12.49 -35.26
C PHE A 32 43.23 -11.06 -35.13
N ASP A 33 43.17 -10.36 -36.26
CA ASP A 33 42.53 -9.07 -36.33
C ASP A 33 41.03 -9.30 -36.43
N TRP A 34 40.31 -9.03 -35.35
CA TRP A 34 38.86 -9.15 -35.30
C TRP A 34 38.16 -8.24 -36.32
N ALA A 35 38.87 -7.26 -36.90
CA ALA A 35 38.40 -6.41 -37.99
C ALA A 35 38.68 -6.99 -39.40
N CYS A 36 39.41 -8.09 -39.53
CA CYS A 36 39.70 -8.74 -40.82
C CYS A 36 38.45 -9.13 -41.64
N PRO A 37 37.34 -9.64 -41.06
CA PRO A 37 36.12 -9.92 -41.83
C PRO A 37 35.34 -8.64 -42.23
N LEU A 38 35.73 -7.46 -41.76
CA LEU A 38 35.07 -6.19 -42.10
C LEU A 38 35.67 -5.49 -43.33
N GLY A 39 36.62 -6.13 -44.02
CA GLY A 39 37.27 -5.55 -45.18
C GLY A 39 38.16 -4.37 -44.81
N GLY A 40 39.31 -4.25 -45.47
CA GLY A 40 40.03 -2.98 -45.42
C GLY A 40 39.16 -1.87 -46.03
N PRO A 41 39.49 -0.58 -45.84
CA PRO A 41 38.74 0.56 -46.38
C PRO A 41 38.63 0.62 -47.93
N SER A 42 38.99 -0.43 -48.64
CA SER A 42 39.04 -0.49 -50.10
C SER A 42 38.64 -1.86 -50.69
N SER A 43 37.98 -2.75 -49.93
CA SER A 43 37.48 -4.03 -50.47
C SER A 43 35.96 -4.04 -50.47
N ASP A 44 35.38 -4.15 -51.66
CA ASP A 44 33.94 -4.34 -51.85
C ASP A 44 33.49 -5.62 -51.13
N MET A 45 32.55 -5.48 -50.20
CA MET A 45 31.98 -6.59 -49.43
C MET A 45 31.01 -7.41 -50.29
N GLU A 46 31.50 -8.08 -51.32
CA GLU A 46 30.66 -8.94 -52.19
C GLU A 46 30.38 -10.33 -51.58
N CYS A 47 30.95 -10.63 -50.41
CA CYS A 47 30.76 -11.93 -49.78
C CYS A 47 29.40 -11.97 -49.06
N HIS A 48 28.44 -12.69 -49.64
CA HIS A 48 27.09 -12.88 -49.11
C HIS A 48 27.06 -13.28 -47.62
N GLU A 49 28.05 -14.07 -47.19
CA GLU A 49 28.19 -14.54 -45.81
C GLU A 49 28.52 -13.41 -44.81
N GLN A 50 29.32 -12.42 -45.21
CA GLN A 50 29.63 -11.26 -44.36
C GLN A 50 28.41 -10.37 -44.19
N ILE A 51 27.62 -10.20 -45.25
CA ILE A 51 26.36 -9.47 -45.20
C ILE A 51 25.38 -10.18 -44.26
N LEU A 52 25.23 -11.50 -44.37
CA LEU A 52 24.36 -12.29 -43.48
C LEU A 52 24.80 -12.17 -42.01
N LEU A 53 26.10 -12.22 -41.73
CA LEU A 53 26.64 -12.07 -40.38
C LEU A 53 26.37 -10.67 -39.81
N LEU A 54 26.59 -9.62 -40.60
CA LEU A 54 26.35 -8.24 -40.20
C LEU A 54 24.85 -7.97 -39.95
N VAL A 55 23.98 -8.48 -40.83
CA VAL A 55 22.52 -8.43 -40.64
C VAL A 55 22.12 -9.19 -39.37
N GLY A 56 22.71 -10.36 -39.13
CA GLY A 56 22.45 -11.16 -37.92
C GLY A 56 22.80 -10.41 -36.63
N ILE A 57 23.94 -9.74 -36.58
CA ILE A 57 24.36 -8.92 -35.43
C ILE A 57 23.38 -7.76 -35.21
N ILE A 58 22.97 -7.06 -36.28
CA ILE A 58 22.01 -5.95 -36.17
C ILE A 58 20.65 -6.43 -35.65
N VAL A 59 20.12 -7.53 -36.20
CA VAL A 59 18.84 -8.10 -35.75
C VAL A 59 18.91 -8.55 -34.30
N ALA A 60 20.00 -9.22 -33.89
CA ALA A 60 20.21 -9.62 -32.50
C ALA A 60 20.30 -8.41 -31.56
N GLY A 61 20.99 -7.35 -31.97
CA GLY A 61 21.08 -6.09 -31.22
C GLY A 61 19.72 -5.40 -31.04
N LEU A 62 18.90 -5.35 -32.10
CA LEU A 62 17.55 -4.77 -32.05
C LEU A 62 16.61 -5.60 -31.16
N LEU A 63 16.68 -6.93 -31.22
CA LEU A 63 15.90 -7.81 -30.35
C LEU A 63 16.30 -7.67 -28.88
N ALA A 64 17.59 -7.56 -28.59
CA ALA A 64 18.08 -7.33 -27.23
C ALA A 64 17.59 -5.97 -26.69
N LEU A 65 17.68 -4.91 -27.50
CA LEU A 65 17.18 -3.58 -27.13
C LEU A 65 15.66 -3.59 -26.88
N TRP A 66 14.90 -4.25 -27.75
CA TRP A 66 13.46 -4.40 -27.58
C TRP A 66 13.10 -5.16 -26.29
N CYS A 67 13.80 -6.26 -26.01
CA CYS A 67 13.62 -7.02 -24.77
C CYS A 67 13.94 -6.17 -23.53
N CYS A 68 15.04 -5.42 -23.55
CA CYS A 68 15.40 -4.48 -22.49
C CYS A 68 14.33 -3.40 -22.27
N CYS A 69 13.78 -2.83 -23.35
CA CYS A 69 12.70 -1.85 -23.27
C CYS A 69 11.41 -2.47 -22.69
N CYS A 70 11.04 -3.69 -23.08
CA CYS A 70 9.88 -4.40 -22.53
C CYS A 70 10.03 -4.72 -21.04
N LEU A 71 11.23 -5.15 -20.62
CA LEU A 71 11.54 -5.38 -19.22
C LEU A 71 11.51 -4.07 -18.44
N ALA A 72 12.17 -3.02 -18.92
CA ALA A 72 12.15 -1.70 -18.29
C ALA A 72 10.72 -1.14 -18.16
N TYR A 73 9.87 -1.33 -19.19
CA TYR A 73 8.47 -0.94 -19.14
C TYR A 73 7.68 -1.75 -18.09
N ARG A 74 7.92 -3.07 -17.99
CA ARG A 74 7.29 -3.91 -16.97
C ARG A 74 7.75 -3.54 -15.57
N PHE A 75 9.04 -3.29 -15.38
CA PHE A 75 9.59 -2.78 -14.13
C PHE A 75 8.98 -1.41 -13.79
N ALA A 76 8.95 -0.46 -14.71
CA ALA A 76 8.34 0.85 -14.48
C ALA A 76 6.85 0.77 -14.12
N ARG A 77 6.11 -0.21 -14.67
CA ARG A 77 4.71 -0.46 -14.28
C ARG A 77 4.58 -1.14 -12.93
N ALA A 78 5.42 -2.12 -12.61
CA ALA A 78 5.39 -2.83 -11.34
C ALA A 78 5.81 -1.94 -10.17
N PHE A 79 6.70 -0.96 -10.42
CA PHE A 79 7.22 -0.03 -9.43
C PHE A 79 6.52 1.34 -9.46
N ARG A 80 5.28 1.43 -9.95
CA ARG A 80 4.50 2.65 -9.76
C ARG A 80 4.31 2.86 -8.25
N PRO A 81 4.85 3.94 -7.67
CA PRO A 81 4.73 4.16 -6.23
C PRO A 81 3.25 4.32 -5.89
N ILE A 82 2.70 3.34 -5.16
CA ILE A 82 1.32 3.37 -4.68
C ILE A 82 1.17 4.43 -3.60
N ALA A 83 2.25 4.70 -2.86
CA ALA A 83 2.37 5.80 -1.93
C ALA A 83 3.78 6.40 -1.98
N GLY A 84 3.91 7.68 -1.63
CA GLY A 84 5.20 8.37 -1.60
C GLY A 84 5.15 9.73 -0.91
N GLN A 85 6.32 10.33 -0.74
CA GLN A 85 6.48 11.70 -0.22
C GLN A 85 6.89 12.63 -1.36
N LEU A 86 6.09 13.66 -1.61
CA LEU A 86 6.41 14.72 -2.55
C LEU A 86 6.86 15.96 -1.78
N LYS A 87 8.02 16.51 -2.15
CA LYS A 87 8.51 17.79 -1.63
C LYS A 87 7.97 18.91 -2.52
N LEU A 88 6.93 19.61 -2.06
CA LEU A 88 6.40 20.80 -2.70
C LEU A 88 7.23 22.01 -2.25
N MET A 89 7.63 22.85 -3.21
CA MET A 89 8.31 24.12 -2.93
C MET A 89 7.29 25.25 -3.07
N THR A 90 7.18 26.10 -2.04
CA THR A 90 6.35 27.30 -2.11
C THR A 90 7.05 28.37 -2.97
N PRO A 91 6.32 29.38 -3.49
CA PRO A 91 6.95 30.52 -4.18
C PRO A 91 7.97 31.28 -3.32
N LYS A 92 7.84 31.21 -1.98
CA LYS A 92 8.79 31.76 -1.01
C LYS A 92 10.04 30.87 -0.83
N GLY A 93 10.12 29.72 -1.50
CA GLY A 93 11.25 28.78 -1.44
C GLY A 93 11.17 27.77 -0.28
N GLU A 94 10.09 27.77 0.49
CA GLU A 94 9.92 26.85 1.62
C GLU A 94 9.46 25.47 1.13
N ALA A 95 10.03 24.43 1.71
CA ALA A 95 9.71 23.06 1.32
C ALA A 95 8.70 22.40 2.26
N MET A 96 7.56 21.98 1.73
CA MET A 96 6.60 21.11 2.40
C MET A 96 6.72 19.68 1.88
N LYS A 97 6.73 18.70 2.79
CA LYS A 97 6.56 17.29 2.43
C LYS A 97 5.08 16.94 2.52
N VAL A 98 4.52 16.42 1.44
CA VAL A 98 3.14 15.92 1.37
C VAL A 98 3.20 14.43 1.07
N ASN A 99 2.52 13.62 1.88
CA ASN A 99 2.35 12.21 1.56
C ASN A 99 1.22 12.10 0.53
N PHE A 100 1.38 11.23 -0.46
CA PHE A 100 0.30 10.89 -1.38
C PHE A 100 0.15 9.38 -1.44
N TYR A 101 -1.06 8.94 -1.74
CA TYR A 101 -1.34 7.56 -2.11
C TYR A 101 -2.34 7.51 -3.26
N ILE A 102 -2.18 6.54 -4.15
CA ILE A 102 -3.03 6.34 -5.32
C ILE A 102 -4.08 5.28 -4.95
N VAL A 103 -5.35 5.68 -4.98
CA VAL A 103 -6.48 4.77 -4.82
C VAL A 103 -7.01 4.46 -6.22
N GLU A 104 -6.85 3.21 -6.65
CA GLU A 104 -7.51 2.75 -7.86
C GLU A 104 -9.02 2.67 -7.59
N GLU A 105 -9.81 3.40 -8.39
CA GLU A 105 -11.27 3.35 -8.35
C GLU A 105 -11.74 2.00 -8.87
N SER A 106 -11.58 0.96 -8.05
CA SER A 106 -12.03 -0.36 -8.40
C SER A 106 -13.52 -0.46 -8.10
N GLU A 107 -14.32 0.05 -9.06
CA GLU A 107 -15.76 -0.16 -9.18
C GLU A 107 -16.47 -0.18 -7.83
N ALA A 108 -16.40 0.93 -7.10
CA ALA A 108 -17.36 1.22 -6.04
C ALA A 108 -18.74 1.23 -6.71
N ARG A 109 -19.43 0.10 -6.57
CA ARG A 109 -20.82 -0.08 -6.94
C ARG A 109 -21.58 1.08 -6.30
N VAL A 110 -21.98 2.04 -7.12
CA VAL A 110 -23.09 2.92 -6.83
C VAL A 110 -24.29 1.99 -6.77
N ASP A 111 -24.53 1.39 -5.59
CA ASP A 111 -25.83 0.86 -5.23
C ASP A 111 -26.76 2.08 -5.13
N LYS A 112 -27.17 2.52 -6.32
CA LYS A 112 -28.26 3.47 -6.50
C LYS A 112 -29.46 2.77 -5.87
N THR A 113 -29.83 3.25 -4.69
CA THR A 113 -31.02 2.91 -3.93
C THR A 113 -32.18 2.74 -4.90
N ARG A 114 -32.53 1.47 -5.16
CA ARG A 114 -33.75 1.12 -5.90
C ARG A 114 -34.90 1.38 -4.95
N THR A 115 -35.50 2.55 -5.08
CA THR A 115 -36.80 2.91 -4.54
C THR A 115 -37.78 1.79 -4.83
N THR A 116 -38.23 1.12 -3.77
CA THR A 116 -39.31 0.13 -3.81
C THR A 116 -40.60 0.89 -4.12
N GLN A 117 -41.01 0.83 -5.40
CA GLN A 117 -42.33 1.24 -5.81
C GLN A 117 -43.25 0.02 -5.68
N THR A 118 -44.18 0.13 -4.73
CA THR A 118 -45.32 -0.76 -4.52
C THR A 118 -46.15 -0.81 -5.80
N GLN A 119 -46.37 -2.01 -6.35
CA GLN A 119 -47.50 -2.26 -7.24
C GLN A 119 -47.99 -3.69 -7.04
N ASP A 120 -49.13 -3.79 -6.37
CA ASP A 120 -50.05 -4.91 -6.46
C ASP A 120 -50.48 -5.10 -7.93
N SER A 121 -50.59 -6.35 -8.37
CA SER A 121 -51.76 -6.92 -9.08
C SER A 121 -51.42 -8.23 -9.80
N SER A 122 -52.07 -9.29 -9.34
CA SER A 122 -52.77 -10.34 -10.09
C SER A 122 -52.18 -10.98 -11.37
N ALA A 123 -52.10 -12.31 -11.25
CA ALA A 123 -52.67 -13.31 -12.16
C ALA A 123 -51.97 -13.70 -13.49
N ASN A 124 -51.75 -15.02 -13.55
CA ASN A 124 -52.08 -15.95 -14.64
C ASN A 124 -51.06 -16.30 -15.73
N ALA A 125 -51.14 -17.61 -16.02
CA ALA A 125 -50.86 -18.32 -17.26
C ALA A 125 -49.41 -18.72 -17.59
N SER A 126 -49.14 -19.99 -17.24
CA SER A 126 -48.56 -21.02 -18.10
C SER A 126 -48.37 -20.69 -19.58
N ASN A 127 -47.17 -20.94 -20.09
CA ASN A 127 -46.98 -21.70 -21.33
C ASN A 127 -45.56 -22.27 -21.44
N ALA A 128 -45.51 -23.54 -21.81
CA ALA A 128 -44.33 -24.25 -22.26
C ALA A 128 -43.94 -23.78 -23.68
N PHE A 129 -42.65 -23.62 -23.96
CA PHE A 129 -42.16 -23.64 -25.34
C PHE A 129 -40.72 -24.14 -25.42
N LEU A 130 -40.54 -25.27 -26.09
CA LEU A 130 -39.27 -25.85 -26.50
C LEU A 130 -38.66 -25.00 -27.62
N GLY A 131 -37.41 -24.56 -27.44
CA GLY A 131 -36.67 -23.85 -28.48
C GLY A 131 -35.17 -24.05 -28.33
N ARG A 132 -34.63 -25.03 -29.04
CA ARG A 132 -33.20 -25.14 -29.33
C ARG A 132 -32.78 -23.90 -30.13
N GLY A 133 -31.82 -23.15 -29.63
CA GLY A 133 -31.18 -22.05 -30.35
C GLY A 133 -29.69 -22.03 -30.04
N TRP A 134 -28.89 -22.59 -30.95
CA TRP A 134 -27.46 -22.29 -31.03
C TRP A 134 -27.30 -20.78 -31.19
N SER A 135 -26.78 -20.12 -30.16
CA SER A 135 -26.41 -18.71 -30.20
C SER A 135 -24.89 -18.64 -30.29
N GLN A 136 -24.44 -17.97 -31.35
CA GLN A 136 -23.07 -17.65 -31.66
C GLN A 136 -22.36 -17.05 -30.44
N ALA A 137 -21.13 -17.53 -30.20
CA ALA A 137 -20.14 -16.82 -29.41
C ALA A 137 -19.77 -15.53 -30.15
N SER A 138 -20.55 -14.47 -29.93
CA SER A 138 -20.13 -13.11 -30.21
C SER A 138 -19.07 -12.76 -29.18
N SER A 139 -17.82 -12.74 -29.64
CA SER A 139 -16.70 -12.08 -28.99
C SER A 139 -17.09 -10.62 -28.69
N SER A 140 -17.61 -10.40 -27.48
CA SER A 140 -17.76 -9.06 -26.95
C SER A 140 -16.35 -8.55 -26.69
N ARG A 141 -15.88 -7.65 -27.57
CA ARG A 141 -14.78 -6.75 -27.25
C ARG A 141 -15.14 -6.08 -25.92
N ALA A 142 -14.53 -6.57 -24.85
CA ALA A 142 -14.50 -5.87 -23.58
C ALA A 142 -13.84 -4.52 -23.87
N SER A 143 -14.67 -3.48 -24.03
CA SER A 143 -14.23 -2.10 -24.04
C SER A 143 -13.51 -1.88 -22.72
N GLN A 144 -12.19 -1.87 -22.79
CA GLN A 144 -11.29 -1.69 -21.67
C GLN A 144 -11.50 -0.26 -21.17
N LYS A 145 -12.49 -0.08 -20.30
CA LYS A 145 -12.75 1.21 -19.65
C LYS A 145 -11.47 1.60 -18.93
N GLU A 146 -10.88 2.72 -19.35
CA GLU A 146 -9.75 3.34 -18.68
C GLU A 146 -10.15 3.63 -17.23
N GLY A 147 -9.61 2.85 -16.30
CA GLY A 147 -9.84 3.05 -14.86
C GLY A 147 -9.31 4.42 -14.46
N LYS A 148 -10.18 5.30 -13.97
CA LYS A 148 -9.76 6.57 -13.39
C LYS A 148 -9.03 6.27 -12.09
N SER A 149 -7.79 6.73 -11.97
CA SER A 149 -7.03 6.65 -10.72
C SER A 149 -7.25 7.93 -9.93
N HIS A 150 -7.62 7.82 -8.65
CA HIS A 150 -7.73 8.98 -7.76
C HIS A 150 -6.45 9.07 -6.93
N VAL A 151 -5.84 10.24 -6.90
CA VAL A 151 -4.68 10.51 -6.04
C VAL A 151 -5.18 11.25 -4.81
N VAL A 152 -5.02 10.63 -3.64
CA VAL A 152 -5.35 11.25 -2.36
C VAL A 152 -4.08 11.85 -1.77
N TRP A 153 -4.18 13.12 -1.41
CA TRP A 153 -3.09 13.88 -0.80
C TRP A 153 -3.37 14.04 0.68
N ASP A 154 -2.46 13.54 1.52
CA ASP A 154 -2.51 13.72 2.97
C ASP A 154 -1.80 15.05 3.30
N VAL A 155 -2.58 16.12 3.19
CA VAL A 155 -2.14 17.49 3.44
C VAL A 155 -2.59 17.89 4.84
N ASP A 156 -1.62 18.23 5.69
CA ASP A 156 -1.91 18.85 6.99
C ASP A 156 -2.58 20.20 6.76
N VAL A 157 -3.90 20.23 6.98
CA VAL A 157 -4.76 21.38 6.69
C VAL A 157 -4.39 22.59 7.56
N GLU A 158 -3.97 22.38 8.80
CA GLU A 158 -3.58 23.48 9.70
C GLU A 158 -2.21 24.05 9.33
N LYS A 159 -1.29 23.19 8.90
CA LYS A 159 -0.02 23.63 8.31
C LYS A 159 -0.21 24.32 6.96
N ALA A 160 -1.18 23.88 6.16
CA ALA A 160 -1.54 24.53 4.90
C ALA A 160 -2.27 25.88 5.12
N LYS A 161 -3.05 26.02 6.19
CA LYS A 161 -3.71 27.28 6.58
C LYS A 161 -2.71 28.31 7.10
N THR A 162 -1.75 27.88 7.92
CA THR A 162 -0.70 28.75 8.48
C THR A 162 0.29 29.22 7.41
N MET A 163 0.56 28.37 6.43
CA MET A 163 1.27 28.76 5.21
C MET A 163 0.33 29.47 4.24
N GLU A 164 -0.05 30.72 4.54
CA GLU A 164 -0.85 31.64 3.70
C GLU A 164 -1.11 31.09 2.29
N PHE A 165 -2.17 30.30 2.14
CA PHE A 165 -2.62 29.81 0.85
C PHE A 165 -3.28 31.00 0.15
N HIS A 166 -2.44 31.91 -0.32
CA HIS A 166 -2.82 33.22 -0.82
C HIS A 166 -3.97 33.09 -1.82
N GLU A 167 -5.04 33.81 -1.53
CA GLU A 167 -6.21 34.09 -2.37
C GLU A 167 -5.85 34.39 -3.84
N GLY A 168 -4.61 34.79 -4.12
CA GLY A 168 -4.06 35.02 -5.45
C GLY A 168 -4.13 33.83 -6.42
N LYS A 169 -4.16 32.57 -5.94
CA LYS A 169 -4.28 31.41 -6.84
C LYS A 169 -5.74 31.16 -7.28
N MET A 170 -6.71 31.46 -6.43
CA MET A 170 -8.14 31.45 -6.81
C MET A 170 -8.47 32.60 -7.78
N THR A 171 -7.87 33.78 -7.60
CA THR A 171 -8.05 34.89 -8.57
C THR A 171 -7.41 34.60 -9.93
N LYS A 172 -6.30 33.85 -9.97
CA LYS A 172 -5.63 33.44 -11.21
C LYS A 172 -6.38 32.31 -11.94
N LEU A 173 -7.04 31.41 -11.20
CA LEU A 173 -7.95 30.40 -11.76
C LEU A 173 -9.28 31.03 -12.22
N GLN A 174 -9.83 32.01 -11.51
CA GLN A 174 -10.98 32.80 -11.95
C GLN A 174 -10.70 33.64 -13.20
N LYS A 175 -9.47 34.15 -13.36
CA LYS A 175 -9.07 34.90 -14.57
C LYS A 175 -8.76 33.99 -15.77
N LEU A 176 -8.37 32.73 -15.55
CA LEU A 176 -8.14 31.75 -16.62
C LEU A 176 -9.41 30.99 -17.02
N ALA A 177 -10.38 30.88 -16.10
CA ALA A 177 -11.73 30.43 -16.40
C ALA A 177 -12.54 31.63 -16.95
N GLY A 178 -12.28 31.99 -18.20
CA GLY A 178 -13.07 32.97 -18.94
C GLY A 178 -14.56 32.66 -18.78
N ALA A 179 -15.27 33.58 -18.12
CA ALA A 179 -16.67 33.48 -17.78
C ALA A 179 -17.53 33.35 -19.04
N ASN A 180 -18.13 32.18 -19.22
CA ASN A 180 -19.39 32.07 -19.95
C ASN A 180 -20.48 32.69 -19.07
N ALA A 181 -21.29 33.59 -19.65
CA ALA A 181 -22.39 34.28 -18.96
C ALA A 181 -23.36 33.33 -18.24
N SER A 182 -23.41 32.05 -18.62
CA SER A 182 -24.21 31.02 -17.95
C SER A 182 -23.71 30.59 -16.56
N GLN A 183 -22.43 30.75 -16.23
CA GLN A 183 -21.90 30.43 -14.89
C GLN A 183 -22.11 31.57 -13.89
N GLN A 184 -22.29 32.80 -14.39
CA GLN A 184 -22.51 33.98 -13.55
C GLN A 184 -23.94 33.99 -12.97
N GLU A 185 -24.92 33.44 -13.70
CA GLU A 185 -26.28 33.22 -13.20
C GLU A 185 -26.33 32.17 -12.08
N VAL A 186 -25.49 31.12 -12.16
CA VAL A 186 -25.38 30.11 -11.09
C VAL A 186 -24.74 30.68 -9.83
N LEU A 187 -23.74 31.55 -9.97
CA LEU A 187 -23.10 32.25 -8.84
C LEU A 187 -24.02 33.29 -8.18
N GLN A 188 -24.98 33.88 -8.92
CA GLN A 188 -25.98 34.78 -8.34
C GLN A 188 -27.07 34.05 -7.54
N ARG A 189 -27.33 32.75 -7.81
CA ARG A 189 -28.26 31.91 -7.02
C ARG A 189 -27.59 31.18 -5.85
N LEU A 190 -26.26 31.27 -5.72
CA LEU A 190 -25.51 30.65 -4.65
C LEU A 190 -25.91 31.11 -3.23
N PRO A 191 -26.26 32.39 -2.97
CA PRO A 191 -26.69 32.83 -1.65
C PRO A 191 -28.00 32.17 -1.19
N GLU A 192 -28.97 32.03 -2.09
CA GLU A 192 -30.25 31.36 -1.78
C GLU A 192 -30.07 29.86 -1.52
N ALA A 193 -29.20 29.20 -2.29
CA ALA A 193 -28.89 27.79 -2.08
C ALA A 193 -28.11 27.56 -0.77
N LEU A 194 -27.30 28.54 -0.33
CA LEU A 194 -26.56 28.46 0.92
C LEU A 194 -27.49 28.61 2.13
N ASP A 195 -28.48 29.51 2.06
CA ASP A 195 -29.49 29.66 3.12
C ASP A 195 -30.36 28.40 3.26
N VAL A 196 -30.77 27.79 2.14
CA VAL A 196 -31.52 26.52 2.18
C VAL A 196 -30.68 25.39 2.77
N ALA A 197 -29.39 25.30 2.42
CA ALA A 197 -28.50 24.28 2.97
C ALA A 197 -28.24 24.48 4.48
N GLN A 198 -28.10 25.73 4.95
CA GLN A 198 -27.96 26.04 6.37
C GLN A 198 -29.24 25.72 7.14
N GLN A 199 -30.41 25.97 6.55
CA GLN A 199 -31.70 25.65 7.14
C GLN A 199 -31.92 24.13 7.24
N ASP A 200 -31.52 23.36 6.23
CA ASP A 200 -31.56 21.89 6.25
C ASP A 200 -30.57 21.29 7.25
N GLU A 201 -29.38 21.87 7.39
CA GLU A 201 -28.40 21.46 8.41
C GLU A 201 -28.95 21.71 9.83
N TYR A 202 -29.55 22.88 10.06
CA TYR A 202 -30.19 23.21 11.35
C TYR A 202 -31.34 22.24 11.67
N ARG A 203 -32.19 21.93 10.67
CA ARG A 203 -33.30 20.99 10.81
C ARG A 203 -32.82 19.57 11.13
N THR A 204 -31.75 19.12 10.47
CA THR A 204 -31.15 17.81 10.72
C THR A 204 -30.57 17.72 12.12
N LYS A 205 -29.92 18.79 12.60
CA LYS A 205 -29.39 18.88 13.97
C LYS A 205 -30.50 18.85 15.03
N GLN A 206 -31.66 19.44 14.78
CA GLN A 206 -32.80 19.34 15.70
C GLN A 206 -33.35 17.91 15.78
N ILE A 207 -33.53 17.23 14.65
CA ILE A 207 -34.02 15.84 14.62
C ILE A 207 -33.08 14.90 15.38
N LEU A 208 -31.76 15.08 15.24
CA LEU A 208 -30.78 14.26 15.96
C LEU A 208 -30.83 14.49 17.47
N ARG A 209 -31.00 15.73 17.94
CA ARG A 209 -31.17 16.02 19.38
C ARG A 209 -32.44 15.39 19.94
N GLU A 210 -33.55 15.45 19.20
CA GLU A 210 -34.81 14.82 19.63
C GLU A 210 -34.68 13.29 19.73
N GLN A 211 -33.97 12.66 18.79
CA GLN A 211 -33.71 11.21 18.83
C GLN A 211 -32.78 10.81 19.99
N GLU A 212 -31.78 11.62 20.30
CA GLU A 212 -30.88 11.40 21.43
C GLU A 212 -31.62 11.51 22.77
N GLU A 213 -32.44 12.55 22.94
CA GLU A 213 -33.28 12.71 24.13
C GLU A 213 -34.29 11.55 24.29
N GLU A 214 -34.88 11.06 23.19
CA GLU A 214 -35.78 9.90 23.25
C GLU A 214 -35.04 8.60 23.61
N ALA A 215 -33.81 8.43 23.11
CA ALA A 215 -32.96 7.28 23.46
C ALA A 215 -32.58 7.28 24.94
N ILE A 216 -32.26 8.45 25.52
CA ILE A 216 -31.99 8.61 26.95
C ILE A 216 -33.23 8.24 27.77
N ARG A 217 -34.42 8.73 27.40
CA ARG A 217 -35.67 8.36 28.10
C ARG A 217 -35.97 6.86 28.08
N ARG A 218 -35.68 6.18 26.96
CA ARG A 218 -35.84 4.71 26.84
C ARG A 218 -34.82 3.93 27.67
N ALA A 219 -33.59 4.43 27.78
CA ALA A 219 -32.57 3.85 28.64
C ALA A 219 -32.96 3.97 30.13
N GLU A 220 -33.52 5.11 30.54
CA GLU A 220 -34.00 5.30 31.92
C GLU A 220 -35.17 4.38 32.26
N THR A 221 -36.11 4.13 31.32
CA THR A 221 -37.25 3.22 31.57
C THR A 221 -36.87 1.73 31.59
N THR A 222 -35.71 1.36 31.06
CA THR A 222 -35.25 -0.04 31.04
C THR A 222 -34.36 -0.40 32.23
N ALA A 223 -33.94 0.60 33.02
CA ALA A 223 -33.13 0.38 34.24
C ALA A 223 -33.94 -0.22 35.41
N ASP A 224 -35.27 -0.09 35.42
CA ASP A 224 -36.12 -0.54 36.54
C ASP A 224 -36.60 -2.01 36.43
N THR A 225 -36.14 -2.76 35.43
CA THR A 225 -36.50 -4.19 35.26
C THR A 225 -35.26 -5.07 35.29
N GLU A 226 -34.54 -5.05 36.41
CA GLU A 226 -33.40 -5.94 36.66
C GLU A 226 -33.90 -7.31 37.15
N GLU A 227 -34.24 -8.19 36.20
CA GLU A 227 -34.54 -9.60 36.44
C GLU A 227 -33.23 -10.38 36.62
N GLU A 228 -33.02 -10.95 37.81
CA GLU A 228 -31.83 -11.70 38.23
C GLU A 228 -31.47 -12.81 37.22
N ARG A 229 -30.42 -12.58 36.41
CA ARG A 229 -29.79 -13.64 35.59
C ARG A 229 -28.60 -14.26 36.32
N PRO A 230 -28.45 -15.59 36.25
CA PRO A 230 -27.36 -16.30 36.90
C PRO A 230 -26.00 -15.94 36.28
N VAL A 231 -25.10 -15.44 37.13
CA VAL A 231 -23.73 -15.05 36.81
C VAL A 231 -22.95 -16.25 36.27
N ALA A 232 -22.70 -16.25 34.96
CA ALA A 232 -21.72 -17.13 34.35
C ALA A 232 -20.33 -16.79 34.92
N LYS A 233 -19.62 -17.83 35.35
CA LYS A 233 -18.30 -17.82 35.97
C LYS A 233 -17.27 -17.18 35.04
N ILE A 234 -17.08 -15.87 35.15
CA ILE A 234 -15.98 -15.13 34.53
C ILE A 234 -14.68 -15.65 35.14
N MET A 235 -13.83 -16.27 34.32
CA MET A 235 -12.46 -16.58 34.69
C MET A 235 -11.72 -15.26 34.91
N SER A 236 -11.63 -14.86 36.18
CA SER A 236 -10.75 -13.79 36.66
C SER A 236 -9.31 -14.15 36.30
N VAL A 237 -8.80 -13.54 35.23
CA VAL A 237 -7.38 -13.47 34.94
C VAL A 237 -6.77 -12.63 36.06
N LYS A 238 -6.10 -13.28 37.01
CA LYS A 238 -5.37 -12.62 38.10
C LYS A 238 -4.31 -11.70 37.49
N SER A 239 -4.58 -10.40 37.48
CA SER A 239 -3.59 -9.33 37.33
C SER A 239 -2.75 -9.22 38.61
N GLY A 240 -2.02 -10.28 38.93
CA GLY A 240 -1.00 -10.29 39.96
C GLY A 240 0.30 -9.75 39.37
N ILE A 241 0.48 -8.44 39.47
CA ILE A 241 1.73 -7.76 39.14
C ILE A 241 2.82 -8.28 40.09
N SER A 242 3.73 -9.10 39.56
CA SER A 242 4.85 -9.68 40.30
C SER A 242 6.01 -8.69 40.44
N ALA A 243 6.89 -8.89 41.42
CA ALA A 243 8.08 -8.08 41.69
C ALA A 243 9.02 -7.87 40.47
N SER A 244 8.84 -8.61 39.37
CA SER A 244 9.45 -8.32 38.06
C SER A 244 9.05 -6.97 37.45
N GLN A 245 7.92 -6.37 37.89
CA GLN A 245 7.51 -5.03 37.45
C GLN A 245 8.20 -3.88 38.20
N MET A 246 8.87 -4.14 39.33
CA MET A 246 9.70 -3.14 40.00
C MET A 246 11.11 -3.04 39.40
N GLU A 247 11.60 -4.10 38.76
CA GLU A 247 12.89 -4.09 38.05
C GLU A 247 12.83 -3.29 36.73
N ALA A 248 11.62 -2.99 36.23
CA ALA A 248 11.36 -2.05 35.14
C ALA A 248 11.65 -0.57 35.49
N ALA A 249 11.84 -0.24 36.78
CA ALA A 249 12.14 1.14 37.21
C ALA A 249 13.53 1.64 36.74
N LEU A 250 14.40 0.75 36.25
CA LEU A 250 15.67 1.10 35.60
C LEU A 250 15.75 0.63 34.13
N GLY A 251 14.70 -0.06 33.64
CA GLY A 251 14.59 -0.71 32.33
C GLY A 251 13.52 -0.06 31.46
N ILE A 252 13.82 1.16 30.99
CA ILE A 252 12.86 2.11 30.45
C ILE A 252 12.39 1.75 29.03
N GLY A 253 11.45 0.82 28.92
CA GLY A 253 10.80 0.45 27.67
C GLY A 253 9.65 -0.54 27.86
N PRO A 254 8.67 -0.60 26.94
CA PRO A 254 7.52 -1.50 27.07
C PRO A 254 7.84 -2.99 26.88
N TYR A 255 9.01 -3.35 26.33
CA TYR A 255 9.39 -4.73 26.06
C TYR A 255 10.60 -5.13 26.90
N VAL A 256 10.55 -6.33 27.49
CA VAL A 256 11.67 -6.89 28.24
C VAL A 256 12.66 -7.61 27.31
N LYS A 257 13.89 -7.83 27.79
CA LYS A 257 14.88 -8.61 27.06
C LYS A 257 14.36 -10.02 26.78
N GLU A 258 14.61 -10.47 25.56
CA GLU A 258 14.15 -11.73 24.95
C GLU A 258 12.64 -11.87 24.79
N GLU A 259 11.87 -10.79 25.02
CA GLU A 259 10.44 -10.79 24.75
C GLU A 259 10.16 -10.94 23.26
N ARG A 260 9.18 -11.78 22.93
CA ARG A 260 8.72 -11.95 21.55
C ARG A 260 7.93 -10.72 21.13
N VAL A 261 8.35 -10.11 20.03
CA VAL A 261 7.72 -8.93 19.44
C VAL A 261 7.46 -9.15 17.95
N GLU A 262 6.66 -8.28 17.35
CA GLU A 262 6.56 -8.13 15.90
C GLU A 262 7.19 -6.81 15.47
N TYR A 263 8.02 -6.86 14.43
CA TYR A 263 8.74 -5.72 13.88
C TYR A 263 8.24 -5.36 12.49
N TRP A 264 7.90 -4.10 12.26
CA TRP A 264 7.53 -3.58 10.95
C TRP A 264 8.76 -3.39 10.06
N SER A 265 8.88 -4.20 9.01
CA SER A 265 9.94 -4.04 8.01
C SER A 265 9.48 -3.08 6.92
N ALA A 266 9.98 -1.83 6.94
CA ALA A 266 9.70 -0.84 5.90
C ALA A 266 10.06 -1.32 4.48
N THR A 267 11.16 -2.07 4.33
CA THR A 267 11.59 -2.63 3.03
C THR A 267 10.60 -3.64 2.46
N HIS A 268 9.98 -4.46 3.31
CA HIS A 268 9.07 -5.52 2.87
C HIS A 268 7.60 -5.19 3.07
N CYS A 269 7.29 -4.02 3.66
CA CYS A 269 5.94 -3.59 4.02
C CYS A 269 5.15 -4.67 4.80
N LYS A 270 5.78 -5.34 5.77
CA LYS A 270 5.14 -6.39 6.58
C LYS A 270 5.72 -6.45 7.99
N TRP A 271 4.91 -6.94 8.92
CA TRP A 271 5.37 -7.33 10.25
C TRP A 271 6.12 -8.67 10.19
N LEU A 272 7.23 -8.74 10.92
CA LEU A 272 8.10 -9.90 11.05
C LEU A 272 8.22 -10.28 12.52
N ALA A 273 8.14 -11.56 12.84
CA ALA A 273 8.41 -12.03 14.19
C ALA A 273 9.88 -11.75 14.57
N ALA A 274 10.09 -11.26 15.79
CA ALA A 274 11.40 -10.92 16.33
C ALA A 274 11.44 -11.11 17.86
N PHE A 275 12.62 -10.96 18.43
CA PHE A 275 12.86 -10.93 19.87
C PHE A 275 13.56 -9.62 20.22
N ALA A 276 13.09 -8.91 21.23
CA ALA A 276 13.78 -7.74 21.77
C ALA A 276 15.05 -8.21 22.50
N GLU A 277 16.22 -7.62 22.25
CA GLU A 277 17.47 -8.02 22.92
C GLU A 277 17.95 -6.96 23.91
N ALA A 278 17.85 -5.68 23.54
CA ALA A 278 18.23 -4.54 24.37
C ALA A 278 17.43 -3.31 23.95
N HIS A 279 17.39 -2.31 24.82
CA HIS A 279 16.81 -1.01 24.53
C HIS A 279 17.71 0.12 25.03
N GLY A 280 17.54 1.29 24.44
CA GLY A 280 18.25 2.50 24.82
C GLY A 280 17.72 3.73 24.10
N PRO A 281 18.16 4.94 24.50
CA PRO A 281 17.83 6.16 23.79
C PRO A 281 18.47 6.14 22.39
N HIS A 282 17.72 6.58 21.39
CA HIS A 282 18.20 6.78 20.03
C HIS A 282 19.23 7.92 20.04
N PRO A 283 20.39 7.76 19.36
CA PRO A 283 21.51 8.68 19.49
C PRO A 283 21.20 10.12 19.04
N SER A 284 20.28 10.30 18.08
CA SER A 284 19.95 11.64 17.56
C SER A 284 18.69 12.27 18.16
N THR A 285 17.72 11.47 18.59
CA THR A 285 16.38 11.95 19.01
C THR A 285 16.12 11.76 20.50
N GLY A 286 16.89 10.92 21.18
CA GLY A 286 16.65 10.53 22.58
C GLY A 286 15.43 9.63 22.79
N SER A 287 14.66 9.32 21.74
CA SER A 287 13.51 8.42 21.80
C SER A 287 13.94 6.97 22.07
N ILE A 288 13.11 6.16 22.72
CA ILE A 288 13.48 4.75 22.97
C ILE A 288 13.59 4.01 21.64
N CYS A 289 14.65 3.24 21.49
CA CYS A 289 14.84 2.29 20.42
C CYS A 289 15.32 0.95 20.96
N TYR A 290 15.13 -0.08 20.17
CA TYR A 290 15.48 -1.45 20.51
C TYR A 290 16.52 -2.02 19.53
N GLU A 291 17.38 -2.88 20.05
CA GLU A 291 18.03 -3.92 19.26
C GLU A 291 17.09 -5.14 19.25
N ILE A 292 16.82 -5.65 18.06
CA ILE A 292 15.99 -6.86 17.89
C ILE A 292 16.71 -7.91 17.06
N LYS A 293 16.36 -9.16 17.30
CA LYS A 293 16.76 -10.31 16.51
C LYS A 293 15.56 -10.92 15.79
N LEU A 294 15.63 -11.04 14.46
CA LEU A 294 14.53 -11.62 13.69
C LEU A 294 14.38 -13.12 14.00
N ALA A 295 13.15 -13.57 14.20
CA ALA A 295 12.87 -14.97 14.51
C ALA A 295 13.26 -15.88 13.34
N GLY A 296 13.95 -17.00 13.65
CA GLY A 296 14.43 -17.93 12.62
C GLY A 296 15.61 -17.42 11.78
N SER A 297 16.21 -16.29 12.15
CA SER A 297 17.37 -15.70 11.47
C SER A 297 18.45 -15.29 12.47
N THR A 298 19.69 -15.18 12.00
CA THR A 298 20.80 -14.55 12.74
C THR A 298 20.81 -13.03 12.54
N GLN A 299 19.92 -12.50 11.70
CA GLN A 299 19.88 -11.09 11.36
C GLN A 299 19.36 -10.24 12.53
N ARG A 300 20.13 -9.20 12.85
CA ARG A 300 19.80 -8.20 13.87
C ARG A 300 19.42 -6.87 13.25
N ARG A 301 18.59 -6.11 13.93
CA ARG A 301 18.27 -4.72 13.59
C ARG A 301 18.56 -3.86 14.81
N LEU A 302 19.36 -2.83 14.60
CA LEU A 302 19.75 -1.87 15.62
C LEU A 302 18.85 -0.65 15.52
N HIS A 303 18.70 0.06 16.64
CA HIS A 303 18.00 1.34 16.72
C HIS A 303 16.57 1.29 16.15
N VAL A 304 15.85 0.19 16.38
CA VAL A 304 14.46 0.05 15.92
C VAL A 304 13.57 0.93 16.79
N PRO A 305 12.87 1.92 16.19
CA PRO A 305 11.96 2.78 16.92
C PRO A 305 10.80 1.99 17.53
N LEU A 306 10.29 2.45 18.67
CA LEU A 306 9.22 1.77 19.38
C LEU A 306 7.94 1.64 18.52
N GLU A 307 7.63 2.63 17.68
CA GLU A 307 6.48 2.63 16.77
C GLU A 307 6.52 1.52 15.71
N ASN A 308 7.70 0.95 15.46
CA ASN A 308 7.88 -0.17 14.55
C ASN A 308 7.86 -1.52 15.27
N LEU A 309 7.55 -1.54 16.56
CA LEU A 309 7.40 -2.74 17.36
C LEU A 309 5.97 -2.85 17.89
N ARG A 310 5.48 -4.07 17.99
CA ARG A 310 4.24 -4.39 18.70
C ARG A 310 4.33 -5.75 19.38
N SER A 311 3.51 -5.97 20.41
CA SER A 311 3.33 -7.32 20.95
C SER A 311 2.65 -8.21 19.90
N PRO A 312 3.00 -9.50 19.80
CA PRO A 312 2.28 -10.45 18.95
C PRO A 312 0.81 -10.52 19.37
N ILE A 313 -0.07 -10.75 18.40
CA ILE A 313 -1.49 -10.97 18.68
C ILE A 313 -1.64 -12.36 19.30
N LEU A 314 -2.27 -12.43 20.47
CA LEU A 314 -2.44 -13.67 21.22
C LEU A 314 -3.73 -14.39 20.81
N MET A 315 -3.77 -15.71 21.04
CA MET A 315 -4.96 -16.51 20.77
C MET A 315 -6.13 -16.05 21.67
N GLY A 316 -7.31 -15.91 21.09
CA GLY A 316 -8.52 -15.41 21.74
C GLY A 316 -8.63 -13.89 21.76
N GLU A 317 -7.62 -13.14 21.31
CA GLU A 317 -7.72 -11.68 21.29
C GLU A 317 -8.74 -11.20 20.24
N PRO A 318 -9.54 -10.16 20.55
CA PRO A 318 -10.42 -9.53 19.58
C PRO A 318 -9.60 -8.83 18.50
N VAL A 319 -9.92 -9.12 17.25
CA VAL A 319 -9.21 -8.60 16.08
C VAL A 319 -10.16 -8.18 14.97
N SER A 320 -9.66 -7.29 14.12
CA SER A 320 -10.21 -7.00 12.80
C SER A 320 -9.33 -7.68 11.76
N ALA A 321 -9.93 -8.48 10.87
CA ALA A 321 -9.25 -9.15 9.77
C ALA A 321 -9.72 -8.63 8.41
N TRP A 322 -8.80 -8.26 7.53
CA TRP A 322 -9.13 -7.80 6.18
C TRP A 322 -9.42 -9.00 5.26
N SER A 323 -10.60 -9.00 4.64
CA SER A 323 -10.96 -9.97 3.60
C SER A 323 -10.75 -9.35 2.23
N SER A 324 -9.77 -9.81 1.47
CA SER A 324 -9.57 -9.36 0.07
C SER A 324 -10.75 -9.70 -0.84
N LYS A 325 -11.51 -10.76 -0.52
CA LYS A 325 -12.69 -11.19 -1.27
C LYS A 325 -13.86 -10.22 -1.08
N ASP A 326 -14.13 -9.86 0.18
CA ASP A 326 -15.25 -8.98 0.54
C ASP A 326 -14.84 -7.50 0.54
N ARG A 327 -13.53 -7.21 0.40
CA ARG A 327 -12.91 -5.88 0.47
C ARG A 327 -13.35 -5.07 1.70
N ARG A 328 -13.40 -5.74 2.85
CA ARG A 328 -13.79 -5.14 4.13
C ARG A 328 -13.07 -5.80 5.30
N TRP A 329 -13.06 -5.09 6.41
CA TRP A 329 -12.65 -5.64 7.70
C TRP A 329 -13.77 -6.45 8.32
N HIS A 330 -13.43 -7.62 8.86
CA HIS A 330 -14.31 -8.51 9.57
C HIS A 330 -13.88 -8.60 11.03
N LEU A 331 -14.85 -8.56 11.92
CA LEU A 331 -14.62 -8.78 13.34
C LEU A 331 -14.46 -10.27 13.61
N GLY A 332 -13.50 -10.61 14.47
CA GLY A 332 -13.28 -11.98 14.89
C GLY A 332 -12.33 -12.06 16.07
N GLU A 333 -11.95 -13.29 16.37
CA GLU A 333 -10.98 -13.62 17.40
C GLU A 333 -9.76 -14.28 16.76
N ALA A 334 -8.58 -13.95 17.26
CA ALA A 334 -7.36 -14.60 16.83
C ALA A 334 -7.40 -16.09 17.23
N GLY A 335 -7.45 -16.96 16.23
CA GLY A 335 -7.31 -18.39 16.44
C GLY A 335 -5.85 -18.79 16.71
N ARG A 336 -5.64 -20.09 16.96
CA ARG A 336 -4.29 -20.65 17.06
C ARG A 336 -3.55 -20.39 15.74
N ALA A 337 -2.47 -19.61 15.80
CA ALA A 337 -1.65 -19.29 14.64
C ALA A 337 -1.18 -20.58 13.96
N VAL A 338 -1.36 -20.65 12.63
CA VAL A 338 -0.95 -21.82 11.83
C VAL A 338 0.57 -21.85 11.67
N THR A 339 1.20 -20.67 11.66
CA THR A 339 2.66 -20.52 11.58
C THR A 339 3.15 -19.35 12.43
N ALA A 340 4.46 -19.22 12.61
CA ALA A 340 5.05 -18.05 13.25
C ALA A 340 4.82 -16.73 12.48
N VAL A 341 4.37 -16.81 11.22
CA VAL A 341 4.28 -15.69 10.27
C VAL A 341 2.84 -15.40 9.86
N ALA A 342 1.88 -16.23 10.23
CA ALA A 342 0.51 -16.08 9.77
C ALA A 342 -0.52 -16.39 10.85
N TYR A 343 -1.56 -15.58 10.85
CA TYR A 343 -2.66 -15.64 11.79
C TYR A 343 -3.81 -16.47 11.23
N LYS A 344 -4.54 -17.07 12.16
CA LYS A 344 -5.87 -17.62 11.93
C LYS A 344 -6.86 -16.68 12.58
N VAL A 345 -7.94 -16.29 11.92
CA VAL A 345 -8.99 -15.46 12.52
C VAL A 345 -10.33 -16.16 12.35
N ILE A 346 -11.03 -16.32 13.47
CA ILE A 346 -12.35 -16.94 13.56
C ILE A 346 -13.35 -15.79 13.67
N THR A 347 -14.14 -15.53 12.62
CA THR A 347 -15.14 -14.46 12.68
C THR A 347 -16.39 -14.91 13.41
N ALA A 348 -17.00 -14.03 14.21
CA ALA A 348 -18.20 -14.32 14.98
C ALA A 348 -19.51 -14.28 14.15
N ASN A 349 -19.46 -14.49 12.82
CA ASN A 349 -20.63 -14.30 11.97
C ASN A 349 -21.55 -15.54 11.99
N LEU A 350 -22.43 -15.60 12.97
CA LEU A 350 -23.42 -16.66 13.22
C LEU A 350 -24.26 -17.06 11.98
N ALA A 351 -24.43 -16.18 11.00
CA ALA A 351 -25.32 -16.40 9.87
C ALA A 351 -24.73 -17.31 8.77
N LYS A 352 -23.40 -17.52 8.76
CA LYS A 352 -22.73 -18.43 7.82
C LYS A 352 -21.70 -19.21 8.62
N LYS A 353 -21.71 -20.55 8.51
CA LYS A 353 -20.69 -21.47 9.08
C LYS A 353 -19.33 -20.76 9.13
N ASP A 354 -18.87 -20.45 10.34
CA ASP A 354 -17.94 -19.34 10.62
C ASP A 354 -16.83 -19.24 9.58
N PRO A 355 -16.74 -18.14 8.80
CA PRO A 355 -15.64 -17.98 7.87
C PRO A 355 -14.34 -17.90 8.67
N VAL A 356 -13.56 -18.97 8.54
CA VAL A 356 -12.21 -19.04 9.08
C VAL A 356 -11.28 -18.41 8.05
N PHE A 357 -10.63 -17.33 8.43
CA PHE A 357 -9.51 -16.80 7.66
C PHE A 357 -8.23 -17.49 8.12
N ASP A 358 -7.79 -18.48 7.34
CA ASP A 358 -6.53 -19.15 7.58
C ASP A 358 -5.37 -18.45 6.87
N ASN A 359 -4.17 -18.52 7.47
CA ASN A 359 -2.92 -18.04 6.90
C ASN A 359 -2.92 -16.54 6.53
N LEU A 360 -3.59 -15.71 7.33
CA LEU A 360 -3.57 -14.26 7.15
C LEU A 360 -2.21 -13.68 7.50
N GLN A 361 -1.69 -12.83 6.62
CA GLN A 361 -0.47 -12.09 6.94
C GLN A 361 -0.74 -11.05 8.04
N PRO A 362 0.25 -10.76 8.91
CA PRO A 362 0.07 -9.86 10.05
C PRO A 362 -0.42 -8.44 9.73
N HIS A 363 -0.23 -7.94 8.51
CA HIS A 363 -0.73 -6.62 8.10
C HIS A 363 -2.23 -6.63 7.74
N PHE A 364 -2.82 -7.81 7.54
CA PHE A 364 -4.26 -7.99 7.36
C PHE A 364 -4.99 -8.29 8.67
N VAL A 365 -4.31 -8.22 9.82
CA VAL A 365 -4.88 -8.47 11.14
C VAL A 365 -4.49 -7.35 12.08
N TRP A 366 -5.49 -6.68 12.64
CA TRP A 366 -5.32 -5.61 13.62
C TRP A 366 -5.96 -6.01 14.93
N ARG A 367 -5.28 -5.74 16.05
CA ARG A 367 -5.88 -5.84 17.37
C ARG A 367 -7.01 -4.83 17.46
N ARG A 368 -8.16 -5.26 17.96
CA ARG A 368 -9.31 -4.40 18.18
C ARG A 368 -9.48 -4.20 19.67
N PHE A 369 -9.86 -2.99 20.04
CA PHE A 369 -10.30 -2.68 21.39
C PHE A 369 -11.72 -2.13 21.31
N GLU A 370 -12.59 -2.59 22.19
CA GLU A 370 -13.99 -2.13 22.21
C GLU A 370 -14.08 -0.77 22.92
N GLU A 371 -15.06 0.03 22.53
CA GLU A 371 -15.34 1.30 23.22
C GLU A 371 -15.57 1.07 24.71
N GLY A 372 -14.96 1.90 25.54
CA GLY A 372 -14.98 1.79 27.00
C GLY A 372 -14.01 0.76 27.59
N MET A 373 -13.39 -0.10 26.77
CA MET A 373 -12.43 -1.11 27.23
C MET A 373 -11.23 -0.43 27.91
N PRO A 374 -10.87 -0.85 29.15
CA PRO A 374 -9.67 -0.36 29.80
C PRO A 374 -8.44 -0.90 29.08
N VAL A 375 -7.48 -0.02 28.81
CA VAL A 375 -6.22 -0.36 28.14
C VAL A 375 -5.05 0.31 28.85
N GLU A 376 -3.86 -0.23 28.67
CA GLU A 376 -2.62 0.43 29.08
C GLU A 376 -1.89 0.94 27.84
N VAL A 377 -1.50 2.22 27.87
CA VAL A 377 -0.82 2.88 26.76
C VAL A 377 0.55 3.31 27.24
N TYR A 378 1.59 2.78 26.59
CA TYR A 378 2.93 3.26 26.81
C TYR A 378 3.08 4.65 26.18
N ARG A 379 3.41 5.67 26.99
CA ARG A 379 3.52 7.06 26.51
C ARG A 379 4.95 7.40 26.14
N ASN A 380 5.87 7.32 27.09
CA ASN A 380 7.27 7.71 26.92
C ASN A 380 8.12 7.18 28.10
N PRO A 381 9.46 7.27 28.04
CA PRO A 381 10.35 6.88 29.14
C PRO A 381 9.93 7.36 30.54
N THR A 382 9.46 8.60 30.62
CA THR A 382 9.22 9.31 31.89
C THR A 382 7.87 8.93 32.50
N LEU A 383 6.85 8.76 31.67
CA LEU A 383 5.49 8.43 32.09
C LEU A 383 5.22 6.92 32.13
N GLY A 384 5.96 6.13 31.34
CA GLY A 384 5.77 4.69 31.25
C GLY A 384 4.39 4.30 30.71
N TRP A 385 3.84 3.22 31.27
CA TRP A 385 2.49 2.73 30.99
C TRP A 385 1.45 3.56 31.75
N VAL A 386 0.48 4.09 31.02
CA VAL A 386 -0.62 4.88 31.57
C VAL A 386 -1.94 4.18 31.28
N SER A 387 -2.77 3.98 32.30
CA SER A 387 -4.12 3.45 32.13
C SER A 387 -4.99 4.44 31.34
N ALA A 388 -5.74 3.93 30.39
CA ALA A 388 -6.66 4.70 29.56
C ALA A 388 -7.93 3.89 29.27
N ARG A 389 -8.92 4.54 28.64
CA ARG A 389 -10.10 3.89 28.09
C ARG A 389 -10.20 4.20 26.61
N VAL A 390 -10.62 3.21 25.84
CA VAL A 390 -10.86 3.35 24.41
C VAL A 390 -12.11 4.19 24.22
N VAL A 391 -12.01 5.24 23.41
CA VAL A 391 -13.14 6.08 23.00
C VAL A 391 -13.44 5.82 21.53
N ARG A 392 -14.68 6.08 21.11
CA ARG A 392 -15.03 6.05 19.68
C ARG A 392 -14.35 7.21 18.97
N ASP A 393 -13.66 6.90 17.87
CA ASP A 393 -13.15 7.90 16.93
C ASP A 393 -14.29 8.68 16.24
#